data_AF-A0A1W5DF45-F1
#
_entry.id   AF-A0A1W5DF45-F1
#
_cell.length_a   1.000
_cell.length_b   1.000
_cell.length_c   1.000
_cell.angle_alpha   90.00
_cell.angle_beta   90.00
_cell.angle_gamma   90.00
#
_symmetry.space_group_name_H-M   'P 1'
#
loop_
_entity.id
_entity.type
_entity.pdbx_description
1 polymer ?
#
loop_
_entity_poly.entity_id
_entity_poly.type
_entity_poly.pdbx_seq_one_letter_code
_entity_poly.pdbx_strand_id
1 'polypeptide(L)'
;MLHLTQQTKVPIAAYFCELEDEDTEPGGLVRMLYSLISQIISALPDEFQASLDFSKERFMTLDKSRASVRPAIALLKDLLTVCPPYVTFVIDGMQIVDNGNHENLALLSEVVQTLHSPGKHVVLGSPATIKTLYTTDGFTDAFTSLEDDEVLNATTFVEEDEAYFNAGTVNTGFL
;
A
#
# COMPACT_ATOMS: atom_id res chain seq x y z
N MET A 1 -11.00 -1.02 -12.32
CA MET A 1 -10.07 -2.06 -11.82
C MET A 1 -10.70 -2.94 -10.73
N LEU A 2 -11.45 -2.39 -9.76
CA LEU A 2 -12.18 -3.13 -8.71
C LEU A 2 -13.10 -4.27 -9.22
N HIS A 3 -13.64 -4.17 -10.43
CA HIS A 3 -14.55 -5.18 -10.99
C HIS A 3 -13.84 -6.46 -11.45
N LEU A 4 -12.58 -6.39 -11.90
CA LEU A 4 -11.82 -7.56 -12.37
C LEU A 4 -11.28 -8.38 -11.20
N THR A 5 -11.00 -7.73 -10.07
CA THR A 5 -10.51 -8.38 -8.86
C THR A 5 -11.62 -9.01 -8.02
N GLN A 6 -12.89 -8.66 -8.21
CA GLN A 6 -14.01 -9.37 -7.56
C GLN A 6 -14.19 -10.82 -8.04
N GLN A 7 -13.67 -11.14 -9.24
CA GLN A 7 -13.75 -12.49 -9.80
C GLN A 7 -12.61 -13.39 -9.30
N THR A 8 -11.53 -12.80 -8.79
CA THR A 8 -10.41 -13.52 -8.17
C THR A 8 -10.59 -13.43 -6.66
N LYS A 9 -10.52 -14.55 -5.92
CA LYS A 9 -10.66 -14.55 -4.45
C LYS A 9 -9.41 -13.97 -3.75
N VAL A 10 -8.80 -12.94 -4.32
CA VAL A 10 -7.57 -12.31 -3.85
C VAL A 10 -7.98 -11.11 -2.98
N PRO A 11 -7.60 -11.07 -1.70
CA PRO A 11 -7.81 -9.92 -0.84
C PRO A 11 -7.26 -8.63 -1.44
N ILE A 12 -8.03 -7.56 -1.28
CA ILE A 12 -7.65 -6.20 -1.67
C ILE A 12 -7.74 -5.32 -0.44
N ALA A 13 -6.66 -4.61 -0.13
CA ALA A 13 -6.67 -3.51 0.82
C ALA A 13 -6.51 -2.20 0.05
N ALA A 14 -7.47 -1.29 0.18
CA ALA A 14 -7.49 -0.04 -0.55
C ALA A 14 -7.58 1.18 0.38
N TYR A 15 -6.88 2.26 0.03
CA TYR A 15 -7.00 3.53 0.71
C TYR A 15 -6.93 4.69 -0.29
N PHE A 16 -7.78 5.69 -0.10
CA PHE A 16 -7.82 6.90 -0.90
C PHE A 16 -7.38 8.04 0.01
N CYS A 17 -6.25 8.66 -0.31
CA CYS A 17 -5.72 9.75 0.48
C CYS A 17 -6.60 10.98 0.27
N GLU A 18 -6.98 11.61 1.37
CA GLU A 18 -7.83 12.80 1.36
C GLU A 18 -7.04 13.97 1.95
N LEU A 19 -7.20 15.16 1.36
CA LEU A 19 -6.68 16.39 1.95
C LEU A 19 -7.48 16.68 3.22
N GLU A 20 -6.77 16.90 4.31
CA GLU A 20 -7.36 17.20 5.60
C GLU A 20 -6.82 18.52 6.13
N ASP A 21 -7.61 19.19 6.96
CA ASP A 21 -7.12 20.32 7.74
C ASP A 21 -5.96 19.83 8.63
N GLU A 22 -4.85 20.58 8.67
CA GLU A 22 -3.62 20.21 9.39
C GLU A 22 -3.84 19.88 10.89
N ASP A 23 -4.95 20.34 11.46
CA ASP A 23 -5.33 20.16 12.86
C ASP A 23 -6.05 18.81 13.15
N THR A 24 -6.29 17.96 12.15
CA THR A 24 -7.10 16.75 12.31
C THR A 24 -6.26 15.53 12.68
N GLU A 25 -5.95 15.33 13.96
CA GLU A 25 -5.43 14.04 14.46
C GLU A 25 -6.50 12.92 14.31
N PRO A 26 -6.15 11.71 13.84
CA PRO A 26 -4.85 11.24 13.37
C PRO A 26 -4.46 11.83 12.01
N GLY A 27 -3.21 12.26 11.79
CA GLY A 27 -2.75 12.66 10.46
C GLY A 27 -2.88 11.55 9.39
N GLY A 28 -2.87 11.92 8.11
CA GLY A 28 -3.22 11.04 6.98
C GLY A 28 -2.47 9.69 6.93
N LEU A 29 -1.17 9.65 7.26
CA LEU A 29 -0.38 8.41 7.31
C LEU A 29 -0.91 7.40 8.33
N VAL A 30 -1.33 7.86 9.51
CA VAL A 30 -1.87 6.99 10.56
C VAL A 30 -3.20 6.39 10.10
N ARG A 31 -4.07 7.20 9.49
CA ARG A 31 -5.37 6.74 8.95
C ARG A 31 -5.18 5.69 7.86
N MET A 32 -4.27 5.95 6.92
CA MET A 32 -3.91 5.00 5.87
C MET A 32 -3.48 3.66 6.48
N LEU A 33 -2.50 3.68 7.39
CA LEU A 33 -2.00 2.46 8.03
C LEU A 33 -3.10 1.68 8.75
N TYR A 34 -3.95 2.36 9.52
CA TYR A 34 -4.99 1.70 10.31
C TYR A 34 -6.07 1.09 9.40
N SER A 35 -6.42 1.79 8.31
CA SER A 35 -7.34 1.28 7.31
C SER A 35 -6.79 0.02 6.64
N LEU A 36 -5.52 0.05 6.21
CA LEU A 36 -4.86 -1.10 5.61
C LEU A 36 -4.77 -2.28 6.59
N ILE A 37 -4.34 -2.04 7.83
CA ILE A 37 -4.29 -3.06 8.89
C ILE A 37 -5.66 -3.71 9.10
N SER A 38 -6.72 -2.90 9.22
CA SER A 38 -8.09 -3.42 9.42
C SER A 38 -8.55 -4.29 8.25
N GLN A 39 -8.24 -3.91 7.01
CA GLN A 39 -8.59 -4.67 5.82
C GLN A 39 -7.80 -5.99 5.74
N ILE A 40 -6.52 -5.98 6.10
CA ILE A 40 -5.71 -7.20 6.16
C ILE A 40 -6.20 -8.16 7.24
N ILE A 41 -6.50 -7.66 8.44
CA ILE A 41 -7.09 -8.49 9.52
C ILE A 41 -8.39 -9.15 9.04
N SER A 42 -9.23 -8.41 8.33
CA SER A 42 -10.50 -8.92 7.79
C SER A 42 -10.31 -9.99 6.71
N ALA A 43 -9.12 -10.08 6.12
CA ALA A 43 -8.74 -11.08 5.11
C ALA A 43 -8.01 -12.29 5.71
N LEU A 44 -7.67 -12.28 7.00
CA LEU A 44 -7.07 -13.42 7.69
C LEU A 44 -8.09 -14.54 7.90
N PRO A 45 -7.65 -15.80 7.98
CA PRO A 45 -8.51 -16.89 8.44
C PRO A 45 -8.89 -16.69 9.91
N ASP A 46 -10.03 -17.24 10.32
CA ASP A 46 -10.53 -17.17 11.72
C ASP A 46 -9.50 -17.69 12.74
N GLU A 47 -8.70 -18.69 12.34
CA GLU A 47 -7.64 -19.26 13.15
C GLU A 47 -6.37 -19.46 12.29
N PHE A 48 -5.23 -19.03 12.81
CA PHE A 48 -3.91 -19.28 12.22
C PHE A 48 -2.87 -19.49 13.32
N GLN A 49 -1.76 -20.13 12.96
CA GLN A 49 -0.61 -20.27 13.84
C GLN A 49 0.42 -19.19 13.50
N ALA A 50 0.90 -18.50 14.54
CA ALA A 50 1.94 -17.50 14.42
C ALA A 50 2.95 -17.62 15.56
N SER A 51 4.22 -17.36 15.26
CA SER A 51 5.28 -17.16 16.25
C SER A 51 5.42 -15.69 16.68
N LEU A 52 4.75 -14.79 15.96
CA LEU A 52 4.74 -13.35 16.21
C LEU A 52 3.63 -12.97 17.18
N ASP A 53 3.81 -11.84 17.86
CA ASP A 53 2.85 -11.32 18.83
C ASP A 53 1.66 -10.64 18.13
N PHE A 54 0.48 -11.26 18.20
CA PHE A 54 -0.80 -10.67 17.79
C PHE A 54 -1.75 -10.53 18.99
N SER A 55 -1.20 -10.31 20.18
CA SER A 55 -1.97 -10.09 21.40
C SER A 55 -2.78 -8.79 21.34
N LYS A 56 -3.87 -8.76 22.11
CA LYS A 56 -4.72 -7.56 22.22
C LYS A 56 -3.92 -6.34 22.69
N GLU A 57 -2.96 -6.55 23.59
CA GLU A 57 -2.10 -5.53 24.16
C GLU A 57 -1.31 -4.79 23.08
N ARG A 58 -0.78 -5.52 22.08
CA ARG A 58 -0.10 -4.93 20.93
C ARG A 58 -1.04 -4.01 20.14
N PHE A 59 -2.25 -4.46 19.83
CA PHE A 59 -3.24 -3.62 19.13
C PHE A 59 -3.66 -2.41 19.96
N MET A 60 -3.69 -2.51 21.29
CA MET A 60 -4.02 -1.37 22.17
C MET A 60 -2.94 -0.28 22.18
N THR A 61 -1.72 -0.56 21.69
CA THR A 61 -0.70 0.48 21.48
C THR A 61 -0.99 1.40 20.29
N LEU A 62 -1.94 1.01 19.42
CA LEU A 62 -2.37 1.78 18.26
C LEU A 62 -3.44 2.82 18.68
N ASP A 63 -2.97 3.91 19.27
CA ASP A 63 -3.77 4.97 19.91
C ASP A 63 -4.16 6.14 18.98
N LYS A 64 -3.94 5.99 17.66
CA LYS A 64 -4.14 7.03 16.64
C LYS A 64 -3.22 8.25 16.75
N SER A 65 -2.24 8.26 17.66
CA SER A 65 -1.24 9.33 17.68
C SER A 65 -0.18 9.13 16.58
N ARG A 66 0.57 10.19 16.28
CA ARG A 66 1.79 10.08 15.45
C ARG A 66 2.80 9.06 16.00
N ALA A 67 2.87 8.87 17.33
CA ALA A 67 3.74 7.87 17.94
C ALA A 67 3.35 6.43 17.55
N SER A 68 2.10 6.21 17.15
CA SER A 68 1.60 4.92 16.68
C SER A 68 2.03 4.55 15.24
N VAL A 69 2.63 5.45 14.46
CA VAL A 69 3.00 5.15 13.05
C VAL A 69 3.96 3.96 12.97
N ARG A 70 5.10 4.01 13.67
CA ARG A 70 6.08 2.89 13.63
C ARG A 70 5.52 1.58 14.20
N PRO A 71 4.83 1.57 15.35
CA PRO A 71 4.10 0.38 15.81
C PRO A 71 3.13 -0.18 14.77
N ALA A 72 2.41 0.68 14.05
CA ALA A 72 1.48 0.28 13.00
C ALA A 72 2.21 -0.33 11.78
N ILE A 73 3.32 0.27 11.32
CA ILE A 73 4.15 -0.30 10.25
C ILE A 73 4.66 -1.69 10.65
N ALA A 74 5.19 -1.83 11.87
CA ALA A 74 5.68 -3.10 12.38
C ALA A 74 4.57 -4.17 12.45
N LEU A 75 3.37 -3.78 12.89
CA LEU A 75 2.21 -4.67 12.90
C LEU A 75 1.78 -5.07 11.48
N LEU A 76 1.73 -4.12 10.55
CA LEU A 76 1.39 -4.41 9.16
C LEU A 76 2.38 -5.41 8.55
N LYS A 77 3.68 -5.20 8.76
CA LYS A 77 4.74 -6.12 8.31
C LYS A 77 4.54 -7.54 8.85
N ASP A 78 4.20 -7.67 10.13
CA ASP A 78 3.93 -8.96 10.75
C ASP A 78 2.65 -9.61 10.22
N LEU A 79 1.57 -8.84 10.04
CA LEU A 79 0.32 -9.32 9.46
C LEU A 79 0.52 -9.87 8.05
N LEU A 80 1.39 -9.25 7.25
CA LEU A 80 1.74 -9.72 5.91
C LEU A 80 2.43 -11.11 5.91
N THR A 81 2.96 -11.58 7.04
CA THR A 81 3.52 -12.94 7.17
C THR A 81 2.46 -14.02 7.37
N VAL A 82 1.25 -13.64 7.78
CA VAL A 82 0.11 -14.54 8.04
C VAL A 82 -1.08 -14.29 7.10
N CYS A 83 -0.99 -13.27 6.24
CA CYS A 83 -1.94 -12.94 5.19
C CYS A 83 -2.04 -14.05 4.14
N PRO A 84 -3.16 -14.21 3.41
CA PRO A 84 -3.22 -15.14 2.28
C PRO A 84 -2.06 -14.95 1.27
N PRO A 85 -1.66 -16.00 0.53
CA PRO A 85 -0.48 -15.96 -0.36
C PRO A 85 -0.53 -14.91 -1.47
N TYR A 86 -1.68 -14.29 -1.71
CA TYR A 86 -1.86 -13.22 -2.67
C TYR A 86 -2.61 -12.09 -2.01
N VAL A 87 -2.06 -10.88 -2.05
CA VAL A 87 -2.76 -9.67 -1.60
C VAL A 87 -2.45 -8.52 -2.54
N THR A 88 -3.46 -7.71 -2.82
CA THR A 88 -3.31 -6.50 -3.62
C THR A 88 -3.56 -5.27 -2.76
N PHE A 89 -2.66 -4.30 -2.81
CA PHE A 89 -2.83 -2.98 -2.22
C PHE A 89 -3.15 -1.97 -3.32
N VAL A 90 -4.08 -1.06 -3.03
CA VAL A 90 -4.40 0.09 -3.89
C VAL A 90 -4.35 1.34 -3.02
N ILE A 91 -3.38 2.20 -3.27
CA ILE A 91 -3.21 3.44 -2.51
C ILE A 91 -3.30 4.61 -3.50
N ASP A 92 -4.37 5.37 -3.38
CA ASP A 92 -4.69 6.48 -4.27
C ASP A 92 -4.30 7.82 -3.65
N GLY A 93 -3.73 8.73 -4.43
CA GLY A 93 -3.38 10.08 -3.99
C GLY A 93 -2.16 10.17 -3.05
N MET A 94 -1.12 9.35 -3.28
CA MET A 94 0.04 9.24 -2.37
C MET A 94 0.75 10.57 -2.05
N GLN A 95 0.77 11.52 -3.00
CA GLN A 95 1.31 12.87 -2.84
C GLN A 95 0.66 13.68 -1.71
N ILE A 96 -0.60 13.34 -1.34
CA ILE A 96 -1.32 14.01 -0.26
C ILE A 96 -0.69 13.66 1.11
N VAL A 97 -0.26 12.40 1.28
CA VAL A 97 0.42 11.93 2.49
C VAL A 97 1.90 12.32 2.47
N ASP A 98 2.51 12.36 1.27
CA ASP A 98 3.87 12.81 1.03
C ASP A 98 3.96 14.35 0.94
N ASN A 99 3.56 15.03 2.01
CA ASN A 99 3.43 16.49 2.06
C ASN A 99 4.77 17.26 2.17
N GLY A 100 5.89 16.68 1.76
CA GLY A 100 7.23 17.30 1.81
C GLY A 100 7.86 17.41 3.21
N ASN A 101 7.19 16.90 4.25
CA ASN A 101 7.75 16.80 5.59
C ASN A 101 8.77 15.65 5.64
N HIS A 102 10.04 15.96 5.93
CA HIS A 102 11.13 14.99 5.95
C HIS A 102 10.93 13.83 6.94
N GLU A 103 10.24 14.06 8.06
CA GLU A 103 9.92 12.98 9.00
C GLU A 103 8.84 12.03 8.44
N ASN A 104 7.86 12.58 7.72
CA ASN A 104 6.82 11.79 7.06
C ASN A 104 7.43 10.98 5.91
N LEU A 105 8.38 11.57 5.17
CA LEU A 105 9.07 10.90 4.08
C LEU A 105 9.73 9.60 4.52
N ALA A 106 10.51 9.60 5.61
CA ALA A 106 11.18 8.38 6.08
C ALA A 106 10.17 7.27 6.46
N LEU A 107 9.07 7.65 7.12
CA LEU A 107 8.02 6.71 7.51
C LEU A 107 7.24 6.20 6.30
N LEU A 108 6.96 7.07 5.33
CA LEU A 108 6.26 6.72 4.11
C LEU A 108 7.11 5.80 3.22
N SER A 109 8.41 6.06 3.09
CA SER A 109 9.36 5.16 2.44
C SER A 109 9.39 3.79 3.12
N GLU A 110 9.33 3.73 4.46
CA GLU A 110 9.24 2.45 5.18
C GLU A 110 7.93 1.70 4.88
N VAL A 111 6.80 2.42 4.74
CA VAL A 111 5.53 1.82 4.28
C VAL A 111 5.66 1.29 2.86
N VAL A 112 6.18 2.11 1.94
CA VAL A 112 6.38 1.74 0.54
C VAL A 112 7.23 0.48 0.47
N GLN A 113 8.36 0.42 1.17
CA GLN A 113 9.23 -0.76 1.27
C GLN A 113 8.57 -1.97 1.94
N THR A 114 7.68 -1.76 2.92
CA THR A 114 6.94 -2.86 3.57
C THR A 114 5.94 -3.50 2.60
N LEU A 115 5.25 -2.68 1.81
CA LEU A 115 4.33 -3.13 0.77
C LEU A 115 5.07 -3.56 -0.51
N HIS A 116 6.37 -3.26 -0.57
CA HIS A 116 7.28 -3.55 -1.67
C HIS A 116 8.34 -4.56 -1.22
N SER A 117 7.96 -5.85 -1.15
CA SER A 117 8.91 -6.92 -0.87
C SER A 117 8.48 -8.24 -1.51
N PRO A 118 8.87 -8.47 -2.78
CA PRO A 118 8.65 -9.75 -3.45
C PRO A 118 9.36 -10.87 -2.68
N GLY A 119 8.63 -11.93 -2.30
CA GLY A 119 9.21 -13.19 -1.81
C GLY A 119 9.86 -13.19 -0.43
N LYS A 120 9.86 -12.08 0.33
CA LYS A 120 10.30 -12.08 1.75
C LYS A 120 9.22 -12.57 2.71
N HIS A 121 7.97 -12.42 2.34
CA HIS A 121 6.85 -12.90 3.13
C HIS A 121 6.61 -14.36 2.76
N VAL A 122 6.83 -15.26 3.73
CA VAL A 122 6.54 -16.69 3.56
C VAL A 122 5.29 -16.99 4.35
N VAL A 123 4.22 -17.33 3.65
CA VAL A 123 2.94 -17.72 4.24
C VAL A 123 2.85 -19.23 4.17
N LEU A 124 2.86 -19.90 5.33
CA LEU A 124 2.72 -21.36 5.44
C LEU A 124 3.68 -22.14 4.53
N GLY A 125 4.91 -21.64 4.35
CA GLY A 125 5.96 -22.28 3.53
C GLY A 125 5.94 -21.94 2.04
N SER A 126 5.02 -21.07 1.58
CA SER A 126 5.00 -20.56 0.20
C SER A 126 5.32 -19.06 0.15
N PRO A 127 6.03 -18.56 -0.87
CA PRO A 127 6.23 -17.13 -1.06
C PRO A 127 4.89 -16.42 -1.25
N ALA A 128 4.64 -15.38 -0.46
CA ALA A 128 3.52 -14.48 -0.67
C ALA A 128 3.83 -13.55 -1.84
N THR A 129 2.79 -13.29 -2.64
CA THR A 129 2.80 -12.32 -3.72
C THR A 129 2.00 -11.11 -3.28
N ILE A 130 2.72 -10.03 -2.99
CA ILE A 130 2.14 -8.72 -2.72
C ILE A 130 2.22 -7.92 -4.02
N LYS A 131 1.10 -7.36 -4.46
CA LYS A 131 1.07 -6.37 -5.54
C LYS A 131 0.55 -5.06 -4.99
N THR A 132 1.21 -3.96 -5.30
CA THR A 132 0.76 -2.64 -4.84
C THR A 132 0.63 -1.71 -6.03
N LEU A 133 -0.54 -1.09 -6.16
CA LEU A 133 -0.79 0.00 -7.08
C LEU A 133 -0.79 1.29 -6.29
N TYR A 134 0.03 2.23 -6.73
CA TYR A 134 -0.02 3.60 -6.26
C TYR A 134 -0.56 4.50 -7.39
N THR A 135 -1.39 5.47 -7.04
CA THR A 135 -1.70 6.60 -7.92
C THR A 135 -1.22 7.89 -7.26
N THR A 136 -0.88 8.86 -8.10
CA THR A 136 -0.47 10.19 -7.65
C THR A 136 -0.76 11.23 -8.72
N ASP A 137 -1.14 12.44 -8.30
CA ASP A 137 -1.30 13.61 -9.17
C ASP A 137 -0.04 14.49 -9.21
N GLY A 138 1.06 14.02 -8.64
CA GLY A 138 2.30 14.78 -8.53
C GLY A 138 3.50 13.95 -8.09
N PHE A 139 4.54 14.65 -7.65
CA PHE A 139 5.76 14.01 -7.17
C PHE A 139 5.54 13.36 -5.80
N THR A 140 6.16 12.21 -5.59
CA THR A 140 6.13 11.48 -4.33
C THR A 140 7.56 11.00 -4.06
N ASP A 141 8.26 11.73 -3.20
CA ASP A 141 9.63 11.48 -2.77
C ASP A 141 9.78 10.05 -2.19
N ALA A 142 8.76 9.52 -1.53
CA ALA A 142 8.82 8.18 -0.94
C ALA A 142 9.08 7.05 -1.96
N PHE A 143 8.71 7.25 -3.23
CA PHE A 143 8.97 6.27 -4.30
C PHE A 143 10.43 6.22 -4.74
N THR A 144 11.26 7.22 -4.41
CA THR A 144 12.71 7.19 -4.68
C THR A 144 13.42 6.05 -3.94
N SER A 145 12.76 5.47 -2.94
CA SER A 145 13.27 4.34 -2.16
C SER A 145 13.10 2.97 -2.84
N LEU A 146 12.41 2.92 -3.99
CA LEU A 146 12.24 1.73 -4.82
C LEU A 146 13.43 1.63 -5.81
N GLU A 147 14.08 0.46 -5.91
CA GLU A 147 15.23 0.26 -6.80
C GLU A 147 14.81 0.15 -8.29
N ASP A 148 15.73 0.43 -9.21
CA ASP A 148 15.49 0.57 -10.68
C ASP A 148 15.02 -0.70 -11.42
N ASP A 149 14.99 -1.88 -10.79
CA ASP A 149 14.55 -3.16 -11.41
C ASP A 149 13.01 -3.26 -11.57
N GLU A 150 12.31 -2.16 -11.31
CA GLU A 150 10.86 -2.08 -11.21
C GLU A 150 10.27 -1.31 -12.39
N VAL A 151 9.26 -1.90 -13.04
CA VAL A 151 8.45 -1.20 -14.03
C VAL A 151 7.54 -0.20 -13.30
N LEU A 152 8.09 0.95 -12.92
CA LEU A 152 7.32 2.16 -12.61
C LEU A 152 6.71 2.67 -13.92
N ASN A 153 5.58 2.09 -14.32
CA ASN A 153 4.78 2.62 -15.42
C ASN A 153 4.04 3.86 -14.94
N ALA A 154 4.73 5.00 -14.92
CA ALA A 154 4.07 6.30 -14.82
C ALA A 154 3.19 6.49 -16.07
N THR A 155 1.91 6.19 -15.93
CA THR A 155 0.91 6.44 -16.99
C THR A 155 0.21 7.74 -16.63
N THR A 156 0.62 8.83 -17.24
CA THR A 156 -0.14 10.08 -17.17
C THR A 156 -1.36 9.94 -18.07
N PHE A 157 -2.55 9.93 -17.47
CA PHE A 157 -3.77 10.11 -18.24
C PHE A 157 -3.85 11.58 -18.62
N VAL A 158 -3.45 11.91 -19.85
CA VAL A 158 -3.79 13.20 -20.44
C VAL A 158 -5.31 13.17 -20.61
N GLU A 159 -6.03 14.12 -20.01
CA GLU A 159 -7.44 14.32 -20.33
C GLU A 159 -7.52 14.45 -21.86
N GLU A 160 -8.16 13.48 -22.50
CA GLU A 160 -8.40 13.52 -23.95
C GLU A 160 -9.33 14.71 -24.20
N ASP A 161 -8.74 15.87 -24.49
CA ASP A 161 -9.39 16.87 -25.32
C ASP A 161 -9.82 16.14 -26.60
N GLU A 162 -11.13 16.07 -26.82
CA GLU A 162 -11.73 15.56 -28.04
C GLU A 162 -11.14 16.31 -29.26
N ALA A 163 -10.09 15.76 -29.87
CA ALA A 163 -9.84 15.69 -31.30
C ALA A 163 -8.37 15.35 -31.59
N TYR A 164 -8.11 14.16 -32.12
CA TYR A 164 -7.66 13.95 -33.51
C TYR A 164 -7.05 12.55 -33.65
N PHE A 165 -7.72 11.73 -34.46
CA PHE A 165 -7.14 10.57 -35.12
C PHE A 165 -5.77 10.91 -35.73
N ASN A 166 -4.72 10.17 -35.36
CA ASN A 166 -3.87 9.46 -36.33
C ASN A 166 -2.88 8.48 -35.67
N ALA A 167 -3.02 7.23 -36.11
CA ALA A 167 -2.07 6.12 -36.16
C ALA A 167 -0.70 6.26 -35.44
N GLY A 168 -0.51 5.43 -34.41
CA GLY A 168 0.79 5.10 -33.84
C GLY A 168 0.75 3.74 -33.15
N THR A 169 1.32 2.74 -33.80
CA THR A 169 1.43 1.32 -33.41
C THR A 169 1.75 1.05 -31.95
N VAL A 170 0.95 0.17 -31.32
CA VAL A 170 1.25 -0.52 -30.07
C VAL A 170 2.45 -1.46 -30.29
N ASN A 171 3.52 -1.30 -29.51
CA ASN A 171 4.59 -2.28 -29.46
C ASN A 171 4.45 -3.11 -28.18
N THR A 172 3.86 -4.30 -28.30
CA THR A 172 3.88 -5.33 -27.26
C THR A 172 5.19 -6.09 -27.37
N GLY A 173 6.20 -5.68 -26.61
CA GLY A 173 7.42 -6.47 -26.41
C GLY A 173 7.30 -7.32 -25.16
N PHE A 174 6.83 -8.56 -25.31
CA PHE A 174 7.12 -9.65 -24.37
C PHE A 174 8.44 -10.29 -24.78
N LEU A 175 9.41 -10.37 -23.87
CA LEU A 175 10.36 -11.48 -23.74
C LEU A 175 10.82 -11.55 -22.28
#